data_AF-A0A8S4GYA1-F1
#
_entry.id   AF-A0A8S4GYA1-F1
#
_cell.length_a   1.000
_cell.length_b   1.000
_cell.length_c   1.000
_cell.angle_alpha   90.00
_cell.angle_beta   90.00
_cell.angle_gamma   90.00
#
_symmetry.space_group_name_H-M   'P 1'
#
loop_
_entity.id
_entity.type
_entity.pdbx_description
1 polymer ?
#
loop_
_entity_poly.entity_id
_entity_poly.type
_entity_poly.pdbx_seq_one_letter_code
_entity_poly.pdbx_strand_id
1 'polypeptide(L)'
;MIGRSTKKQVVNWDAFGPIQSDAKEKKAPSSDQSASEAKAMADRKAAKRAAAKEAGTDDQSIEEVMMKSDLFDREIEGAVKEKAKAEGPATCRAALDMGMELYGEGDFKGALGMFEKSLDLPGSGFMRIAGTVREYACPSEGEEQAALYNMACAYCQMGPEEGGPKVEAALACLKGAVEAGFEDVRAMEQDADLAAAVRAPGFAEKKRKAGFTNKPWLQW
;
A
#
# COMPACT_ATOMS: atom_id res chain seq x y z
N MET A 1 26.44 -13.62 -17.61
CA MET A 1 25.65 -12.85 -16.64
C MET A 1 24.19 -13.19 -16.87
N ILE A 2 23.55 -13.93 -15.95
CA ILE A 2 22.17 -14.42 -16.10
C ILE A 2 21.28 -13.50 -15.26
N GLY A 3 20.51 -12.63 -15.91
CA GLY A 3 19.52 -11.77 -15.25
C GLY A 3 18.32 -12.61 -14.81
N ARG A 4 18.15 -12.81 -13.51
CA ARG A 4 16.93 -13.38 -12.94
C ARG A 4 15.91 -12.26 -12.77
N SER A 5 14.89 -12.26 -13.62
CA SER A 5 13.68 -11.47 -13.42
C SER A 5 12.88 -12.08 -12.26
N THR A 6 12.92 -11.43 -11.10
CA THR A 6 12.07 -11.76 -9.97
C THR A 6 10.70 -11.15 -10.22
N LYS A 7 9.67 -12.00 -10.33
CA LYS A 7 8.27 -11.54 -10.29
C LYS A 7 8.02 -10.98 -8.89
N LYS A 8 7.97 -9.65 -8.75
CA LYS A 8 7.58 -8.97 -7.51
C LYS A 8 6.16 -9.42 -7.13
N GLN A 9 6.00 -10.05 -5.97
CA GLN A 9 4.69 -10.19 -5.37
C GLN A 9 4.30 -8.83 -4.79
N VAL A 10 3.25 -8.23 -5.34
CA VAL A 10 2.64 -7.06 -4.73
C VAL A 10 1.87 -7.57 -3.52
N VAL A 11 2.26 -7.13 -2.33
CA VAL A 11 1.57 -7.47 -1.08
C VAL A 11 0.14 -6.95 -1.17
N ASN A 12 -0.84 -7.84 -0.99
CA ASN A 12 -2.26 -7.49 -1.04
C ASN A 12 -2.67 -6.85 0.28
N TRP A 13 -2.94 -5.54 0.25
CA TRP A 13 -3.31 -4.72 1.40
C TRP A 13 -4.64 -5.10 2.06
N ASP A 14 -5.52 -5.80 1.35
CA ASP A 14 -6.81 -6.27 1.89
C ASP A 14 -6.65 -7.41 2.92
N ALA A 15 -5.43 -7.94 3.11
CA ALA A 15 -5.13 -8.99 4.08
C ALA A 15 -4.94 -8.48 5.53
N PHE A 16 -4.77 -7.17 5.74
CA PHE A 16 -4.83 -6.57 7.08
C PHE A 16 -6.30 -6.49 7.51
N GLY A 17 -6.77 -7.56 8.15
CA GLY A 17 -8.14 -7.68 8.61
C GLY A 17 -8.57 -6.51 9.51
N PRO A 18 -9.84 -6.09 9.45
CA PRO A 18 -10.35 -5.06 10.33
C PRO A 18 -10.33 -5.52 11.79
N ILE A 19 -9.90 -4.64 12.71
CA ILE A 19 -10.09 -4.77 14.16
C ILE A 19 -11.58 -5.00 14.40
N GLN A 20 -11.94 -6.19 14.90
CA GLN A 20 -13.32 -6.60 15.12
C GLN A 20 -14.02 -5.64 16.08
N SER A 21 -14.88 -4.79 15.54
CA SER A 21 -16.06 -4.27 16.21
C SER A 21 -17.26 -4.60 15.33
N ASP A 22 -18.34 -5.10 15.95
CA ASP A 22 -19.51 -5.75 15.36
C ASP A 22 -20.20 -4.99 14.20
N ALA A 23 -19.59 -5.03 13.01
CA ALA A 23 -20.14 -4.42 11.80
C ALA A 23 -20.16 -5.44 10.67
N LYS A 24 -21.39 -5.77 10.25
CA LYS A 24 -21.81 -6.52 9.05
C LYS A 24 -20.66 -6.81 8.07
N GLU A 25 -20.27 -8.08 8.09
CA GLU A 25 -19.44 -8.82 7.13
C GLU A 25 -19.48 -8.23 5.71
N LYS A 26 -18.45 -7.46 5.36
CA LYS A 26 -18.14 -7.12 3.97
C LYS A 26 -16.98 -7.99 3.51
N LYS A 27 -17.36 -8.99 2.73
CA LYS A 27 -16.50 -9.94 2.02
C LYS A 27 -15.49 -9.20 1.15
N ALA A 28 -14.24 -9.66 1.17
CA ALA A 28 -13.15 -9.14 0.34
C ALA A 28 -13.52 -9.15 -1.16
N PRO A 29 -12.94 -8.23 -1.95
CA PRO A 29 -13.11 -8.19 -3.38
C PRO A 29 -12.56 -9.46 -4.04
N SER A 30 -13.46 -10.38 -4.43
CA SER A 30 -13.08 -11.55 -5.23
C SER A 30 -12.46 -11.10 -6.56
N SER A 31 -11.80 -12.01 -7.28
CA SER A 31 -11.42 -11.84 -8.70
C SER A 31 -12.57 -11.39 -9.62
N ASP A 32 -13.81 -11.41 -9.12
CA ASP A 32 -14.97 -10.83 -9.78
C ASP A 32 -15.01 -9.30 -9.72
N GLN A 33 -14.25 -8.64 -8.84
CA GLN A 33 -14.25 -7.18 -8.75
C GLN A 33 -13.52 -6.51 -9.91
N SER A 34 -12.36 -7.02 -10.33
CA SER A 34 -11.70 -6.54 -11.56
C SER A 34 -12.53 -6.83 -12.81
N ALA A 35 -13.25 -7.95 -12.82
CA ALA A 35 -14.23 -8.26 -13.87
C ALA A 35 -15.46 -7.33 -13.80
N SER A 36 -15.90 -6.93 -12.60
CA SER A 36 -17.03 -6.03 -12.40
C SER A 36 -16.69 -4.57 -12.73
N GLU A 37 -15.47 -4.13 -12.48
CA GLU A 37 -14.97 -2.81 -12.88
C GLU A 37 -14.75 -2.75 -14.40
N ALA A 38 -14.19 -3.80 -14.99
CA ALA A 38 -14.07 -3.91 -16.45
C ALA A 38 -15.46 -3.91 -17.12
N LYS A 39 -16.44 -4.60 -16.52
CA LYS A 39 -17.84 -4.60 -16.99
C LYS A 39 -18.50 -3.23 -16.81
N ALA A 40 -18.32 -2.57 -15.67
CA ALA A 40 -18.86 -1.23 -15.42
C ALA A 40 -18.25 -0.17 -16.36
N MET A 41 -16.96 -0.30 -16.68
CA MET A 41 -16.28 0.55 -17.65
C MET A 41 -16.80 0.27 -19.08
N ALA A 42 -17.01 -1.00 -19.44
CA ALA A 42 -17.63 -1.39 -20.72
C ALA A 42 -19.08 -0.88 -20.84
N ASP A 43 -19.88 -0.98 -19.78
CA ASP A 43 -21.26 -0.49 -19.73
C ASP A 43 -21.32 1.04 -19.81
N ARG A 44 -20.42 1.76 -19.14
CA ARG A 44 -20.26 3.21 -19.30
C ARG A 44 -19.87 3.58 -20.74
N LYS A 45 -18.94 2.84 -21.35
CA LYS A 45 -18.51 3.08 -22.74
C LYS A 45 -19.67 2.82 -23.72
N ALA A 46 -20.47 1.78 -23.48
CA ALA A 46 -21.66 1.48 -24.26
C ALA A 46 -22.73 2.57 -24.11
N ALA A 47 -23.00 3.05 -22.89
CA ALA A 47 -23.94 4.15 -22.63
C ALA A 47 -23.50 5.47 -23.29
N LYS A 48 -22.21 5.79 -23.25
CA LYS A 48 -21.64 6.99 -23.90
C LYS A 48 -21.77 6.89 -25.43
N ARG A 49 -21.57 5.70 -26.01
CA ARG A 49 -21.74 5.44 -27.45
C ARG A 49 -23.22 5.51 -27.88
N ALA A 50 -24.13 5.02 -27.05
CA ALA A 50 -25.58 5.12 -27.30
C ALA A 50 -26.06 6.58 -27.27
N ALA A 51 -25.65 7.36 -26.26
CA ALA A 51 -25.97 8.79 -26.16
C ALA A 51 -25.42 9.61 -27.34
N ALA A 52 -24.20 9.29 -27.83
CA ALA A 52 -23.63 9.95 -28.99
C ALA A 52 -24.36 9.60 -30.31
N LYS A 53 -24.94 8.40 -30.40
CA LYS A 53 -25.73 7.97 -31.56
C LYS A 53 -27.10 8.64 -31.60
N GLU A 54 -27.74 8.85 -30.44
CA GLU A 54 -29.00 9.61 -30.35
C GLU A 54 -28.83 11.10 -30.70
N ALA A 55 -27.63 11.65 -30.52
CA ALA A 55 -27.31 13.02 -30.90
C ALA A 55 -27.10 13.22 -32.42
N GLY A 56 -27.24 12.17 -33.25
CA GLY A 56 -27.12 12.24 -34.70
C GLY A 56 -25.68 12.38 -35.23
N THR A 57 -24.69 12.12 -34.38
CA THR A 57 -23.26 12.11 -34.75
C THR A 57 -22.94 10.86 -35.58
N ASP A 58 -22.16 11.02 -36.66
CA ASP A 58 -21.79 9.89 -37.53
C ASP A 58 -20.85 8.90 -36.82
N ASP A 59 -20.89 7.62 -37.19
CA ASP A 59 -20.13 6.58 -36.47
C ASP A 59 -18.61 6.82 -36.48
N GLN A 60 -18.09 7.57 -37.48
CA GLN A 60 -16.68 7.96 -37.55
C GLN A 60 -16.30 9.06 -36.54
N SER A 61 -17.15 10.07 -36.32
CA SER A 61 -16.90 11.09 -35.29
C SER A 61 -17.04 10.54 -33.87
N ILE A 62 -17.87 9.52 -33.65
CA ILE A 62 -18.04 8.92 -32.31
C ILE A 62 -16.74 8.26 -31.83
N GLU A 63 -16.04 7.49 -32.68
CA GLU A 63 -14.75 6.91 -32.30
C GLU A 63 -13.67 7.97 -32.08
N GLU A 64 -13.65 9.03 -32.89
CA GLU A 64 -12.71 10.13 -32.74
C GLU A 64 -12.93 10.92 -31.44
N VAL A 65 -14.21 11.17 -31.07
CA VAL A 65 -14.58 11.82 -29.81
C VAL A 65 -14.24 10.94 -28.61
N MET A 66 -14.42 9.61 -28.71
CA MET A 66 -14.03 8.68 -27.65
C MET A 66 -12.52 8.60 -27.47
N MET A 67 -11.74 8.53 -28.55
CA MET A 67 -10.27 8.55 -28.46
C MET A 67 -9.76 9.86 -27.87
N LYS A 68 -10.34 11.01 -28.25
CA LYS A 68 -9.98 12.32 -27.69
C LYS A 68 -10.37 12.44 -26.21
N SER A 69 -11.49 11.85 -25.78
CA SER A 69 -11.88 11.78 -24.37
C SER A 69 -10.88 10.94 -23.56
N ASP A 70 -10.55 9.73 -24.03
CA ASP A 70 -9.62 8.83 -23.31
C ASP A 70 -8.21 9.44 -23.21
N LEU A 71 -7.77 10.21 -24.22
CA LEU A 71 -6.52 10.98 -24.19
C LEU A 71 -6.56 12.12 -23.18
N PHE A 72 -7.66 12.88 -23.15
CA PHE A 72 -7.83 13.98 -22.21
C PHE A 72 -7.89 13.50 -20.75
N ASP A 73 -8.59 12.38 -20.49
CA ASP A 73 -8.64 11.77 -19.16
C ASP A 73 -7.24 11.36 -18.68
N ARG A 74 -6.41 10.77 -19.56
CA ARG A 74 -5.01 10.43 -19.23
C ARG A 74 -4.13 11.66 -18.99
N GLU A 75 -4.35 12.73 -19.75
CA GLU A 75 -3.58 13.97 -19.61
C GLU A 75 -3.93 14.69 -18.30
N ILE A 76 -5.21 14.69 -17.90
CA ILE A 76 -5.64 15.16 -16.59
C ILE A 76 -5.05 14.30 -15.48
N GLU A 77 -5.13 12.97 -15.56
CA GLU A 77 -4.52 12.08 -14.56
C GLU A 77 -3.01 12.34 -14.43
N GLY A 78 -2.30 12.54 -15.54
CA GLY A 78 -0.89 12.92 -15.55
C GLY A 78 -0.64 14.26 -14.86
N ALA A 79 -1.41 15.29 -15.18
CA ALA A 79 -1.27 16.62 -14.60
C ALA A 79 -1.60 16.65 -13.09
N VAL A 80 -2.61 15.89 -12.66
CA VAL A 80 -2.97 15.75 -11.24
C VAL A 80 -1.84 15.02 -10.48
N LYS A 81 -1.26 13.97 -11.06
CA LYS A 81 -0.10 13.26 -10.47
C LYS A 81 1.12 14.16 -10.34
N GLU A 82 1.45 14.93 -11.38
CA GLU A 82 2.58 15.88 -11.35
C GLU A 82 2.37 16.98 -10.30
N LYS A 83 1.15 17.51 -10.19
CA LYS A 83 0.83 18.51 -9.16
C LYS A 83 0.90 17.91 -7.75
N ALA A 84 0.40 16.70 -7.56
CA ALA A 84 0.48 15.98 -6.28
C ALA A 84 1.94 15.69 -5.86
N LYS A 85 2.84 15.42 -6.83
CA LYS A 85 4.28 15.30 -6.56
C LYS A 85 4.90 16.61 -6.07
N ALA A 86 4.45 17.76 -6.59
CA ALA A 86 4.97 19.07 -6.21
C ALA A 86 4.55 19.50 -4.79
N GLU A 87 3.29 19.23 -4.41
CA GLU A 87 2.76 19.60 -3.09
C GLU A 87 3.07 18.54 -2.01
N GLY A 88 3.40 17.31 -2.42
CA GLY A 88 3.68 16.18 -1.56
C GLY A 88 2.42 15.55 -0.96
N PRO A 89 2.56 14.38 -0.29
CA PRO A 89 1.41 13.69 0.28
C PRO A 89 0.83 14.47 1.46
N ALA A 90 -0.48 14.70 1.41
CA ALA A 90 -1.23 15.39 2.47
C ALA A 90 -1.71 14.43 3.59
N THR A 91 -1.74 13.13 3.33
CA THR A 91 -2.22 12.10 4.25
C THR A 91 -1.22 10.96 4.37
N CYS A 92 -1.27 10.23 5.49
CA CYS A 92 -0.44 9.06 5.72
C CYS A 92 -0.61 8.04 4.59
N ARG A 93 -1.87 7.72 4.23
CA ARG A 93 -2.18 6.81 3.11
C ARG A 93 -1.54 7.25 1.79
N ALA A 94 -1.65 8.52 1.43
CA ALA A 94 -1.04 9.03 0.20
C ALA A 94 0.50 8.91 0.21
N ALA A 95 1.12 9.14 1.37
CA ALA A 95 2.57 8.95 1.52
C ALA A 95 2.99 7.48 1.42
N LEU A 96 2.21 6.57 2.00
CA LEU A 96 2.42 5.13 1.85
C LEU A 96 2.31 4.69 0.38
N ASP A 97 1.27 5.15 -0.33
CA ASP A 97 1.07 4.82 -1.75
C ASP A 97 2.22 5.36 -2.61
N MET A 98 2.65 6.61 -2.41
CA MET A 98 3.84 7.17 -3.09
C MET A 98 5.13 6.42 -2.74
N GLY A 99 5.30 6.01 -1.48
CA GLY A 99 6.45 5.20 -1.07
C GLY A 99 6.49 3.84 -1.76
N MET A 100 5.31 3.21 -1.94
CA MET A 100 5.20 1.95 -2.68
C MET A 100 5.49 2.10 -4.18
N GLU A 101 5.12 3.23 -4.80
CA GLU A 101 5.51 3.54 -6.18
C GLU A 101 7.04 3.61 -6.31
N LEU A 102 7.70 4.41 -5.45
CA LEU A 102 9.17 4.54 -5.43
C LEU A 102 9.87 3.20 -5.14
N TYR A 103 9.30 2.40 -4.23
CA TYR A 103 9.78 1.05 -3.95
C TYR A 103 9.67 0.12 -5.17
N GLY A 104 8.57 0.25 -5.92
CA GLY A 104 8.34 -0.42 -7.20
C GLY A 104 9.44 -0.10 -8.22
N GLU A 105 9.85 1.15 -8.30
CA GLU A 105 10.92 1.67 -9.17
C GLU A 105 12.33 1.28 -8.71
N GLY A 106 12.48 0.82 -7.46
CA GLY A 106 13.76 0.46 -6.86
C GLY A 106 14.49 1.62 -6.17
N ASP A 107 13.85 2.78 -6.06
CA ASP A 107 14.35 3.87 -5.21
C ASP A 107 13.96 3.63 -3.75
N PHE A 108 14.66 2.70 -3.11
CA PHE A 108 14.40 2.33 -1.72
C PHE A 108 14.68 3.48 -0.74
N LYS A 109 15.57 4.41 -1.09
CA LYS A 109 15.89 5.56 -0.25
C LYS A 109 14.78 6.61 -0.32
N GLY A 110 14.28 6.89 -1.52
CA GLY A 110 13.10 7.74 -1.71
C GLY A 110 11.86 7.14 -1.05
N ALA A 111 11.64 5.84 -1.23
CA ALA A 111 10.55 5.11 -0.58
C ALA A 111 10.61 5.21 0.96
N LEU A 112 11.79 5.01 1.54
CA LEU A 112 11.99 5.15 2.99
C LEU A 112 11.59 6.54 3.49
N GLY A 113 12.00 7.61 2.79
CA GLY A 113 11.62 8.98 3.17
C GLY A 113 10.10 9.22 3.11
N MET A 114 9.39 8.57 2.18
CA MET A 114 7.94 8.65 2.11
C MET A 114 7.26 7.85 3.23
N PHE A 115 7.78 6.67 3.58
CA PHE A 115 7.27 5.89 4.70
C PHE A 115 7.50 6.58 6.06
N GLU A 116 8.67 7.20 6.27
CA GLU A 116 8.93 8.03 7.46
C GLU A 116 7.96 9.21 7.53
N LYS A 117 7.82 9.94 6.43
CA LYS A 117 6.87 11.07 6.34
C LYS A 117 5.42 10.62 6.61
N SER A 118 5.06 9.39 6.26
CA SER A 118 3.71 8.88 6.52
C SER A 118 3.37 8.82 8.02
N LEU A 119 4.37 8.62 8.89
CA LEU A 119 4.18 8.59 10.35
C LEU A 119 3.93 9.97 10.96
N ASP A 120 4.34 11.03 10.28
CA ASP A 120 4.10 12.42 10.69
C ASP A 120 2.78 12.97 10.14
N LEU A 121 2.19 12.29 9.15
CA LEU A 121 1.02 12.74 8.44
C LEU A 121 -0.27 12.25 9.08
N PRO A 122 -1.37 13.00 8.90
CA PRO A 122 -2.68 12.59 9.35
C PRO A 122 -3.10 11.23 8.76
N GLY A 123 -3.44 10.26 9.61
CA GLY A 123 -3.98 8.97 9.20
C GLY A 123 -5.37 9.05 8.55
N SER A 124 -5.79 8.04 7.79
CA SER A 124 -7.09 8.02 7.08
C SER A 124 -8.26 7.43 7.89
N GLY A 125 -8.04 7.08 9.17
CA GLY A 125 -9.02 6.39 10.01
C GLY A 125 -10.33 7.16 10.29
N PHE A 126 -11.40 6.40 10.54
CA PHE A 126 -12.78 6.88 10.78
C PHE A 126 -12.93 7.83 11.99
N MET A 127 -11.97 7.84 12.93
CA MET A 127 -12.04 8.63 14.16
C MET A 127 -11.62 10.10 14.00
N ARG A 128 -11.70 10.64 12.79
CA ARG A 128 -11.42 12.05 12.49
C ARG A 128 -12.65 12.91 12.69
N ILE A 129 -12.74 13.51 13.89
CA ILE A 129 -13.72 14.55 14.15
C ILE A 129 -13.04 15.89 13.84
N ALA A 130 -13.44 16.52 12.73
CA ALA A 130 -12.94 17.83 12.33
C ALA A 130 -13.11 18.86 13.46
N GLY A 131 -12.09 19.69 13.69
CA GLY A 131 -12.04 20.68 14.77
C GLY A 131 -11.62 20.13 16.14
N THR A 132 -11.26 18.85 16.25
CA THR A 132 -10.72 18.28 17.50
C THR A 132 -9.21 18.10 17.42
N VAL A 133 -8.52 18.03 18.56
CA VAL A 133 -7.08 17.65 18.60
C VAL A 133 -6.81 16.33 17.87
N ARG A 134 -7.82 15.46 17.82
CA ARG A 134 -7.78 14.17 17.14
C ARG A 134 -7.78 14.27 15.60
N GLU A 135 -8.15 15.42 15.04
CA GLU A 135 -8.05 15.71 13.60
C GLU A 135 -6.60 15.72 13.09
N TYR A 136 -5.64 15.97 13.98
CA TYR A 136 -4.21 15.99 13.66
C TYR A 136 -3.45 14.81 14.28
N ALA A 137 -4.17 13.90 14.94
CA ALA A 137 -3.55 12.86 15.73
C ALA A 137 -3.21 11.65 14.88
N CYS A 138 -1.95 11.59 14.47
CA CYS A 138 -1.17 10.41 14.10
C CYS A 138 -1.73 9.53 12.95
N PRO A 139 -0.89 8.66 12.35
CA PRO A 139 -1.37 7.53 11.56
C PRO A 139 -2.35 6.68 12.37
N SER A 140 -3.30 6.02 11.70
CA SER A 140 -4.05 4.94 12.33
C SER A 140 -3.12 3.75 12.63
N GLU A 141 -3.50 2.87 13.56
CA GLU A 141 -2.68 1.70 13.93
C GLU A 141 -2.29 0.85 12.70
N GLY A 142 -3.24 0.61 11.78
CA GLY A 142 -2.96 -0.13 10.55
C GLY A 142 -1.99 0.60 9.60
N GLU A 143 -2.05 1.94 9.55
CA GLU A 143 -1.12 2.75 8.76
C GLU A 143 0.28 2.83 9.39
N GLU A 144 0.37 2.87 10.72
CA GLU A 144 1.65 2.81 11.44
C GLU A 144 2.33 1.45 11.25
N GLN A 145 1.58 0.37 11.41
CA GLN A 145 2.05 -0.99 11.12
C GLN A 145 2.55 -1.12 9.68
N ALA A 146 1.79 -0.60 8.72
CA ALA A 146 2.13 -0.57 7.31
C ALA A 146 3.43 0.18 7.02
N ALA A 147 3.56 1.38 7.57
CA ALA A 147 4.74 2.22 7.43
C ALA A 147 5.98 1.49 7.96
N LEU A 148 5.92 0.98 9.19
CA LEU A 148 7.03 0.30 9.84
C LEU A 148 7.44 -0.98 9.09
N TYR A 149 6.46 -1.77 8.63
CA TYR A 149 6.73 -2.97 7.84
C TYR A 149 7.45 -2.62 6.51
N ASN A 150 6.94 -1.63 5.78
CA ASN A 150 7.52 -1.20 4.51
C ASN A 150 8.90 -0.56 4.68
N MET A 151 9.12 0.20 5.76
CA MET A 151 10.44 0.70 6.12
C MET A 151 11.43 -0.46 6.33
N ALA A 152 11.01 -1.52 7.02
CA ALA A 152 11.87 -2.69 7.22
C ALA A 152 12.25 -3.37 5.90
N CYS A 153 11.28 -3.49 4.97
CA CYS A 153 11.52 -4.01 3.62
C CYS A 153 12.52 -3.12 2.84
N ALA A 154 12.35 -1.80 2.90
CA ALA A 154 13.26 -0.85 2.25
C ALA A 154 14.67 -0.89 2.84
N TYR A 155 14.79 -0.99 4.16
CA TYR A 155 16.07 -1.15 4.83
C TYR A 155 16.82 -2.40 4.39
N CYS A 156 16.13 -3.55 4.28
CA CYS A 156 16.73 -4.80 3.82
C CYS A 156 17.21 -4.73 2.36
N GLN A 157 16.48 -4.02 1.50
CA GLN A 157 16.85 -3.86 0.09
C GLN A 157 18.03 -2.90 -0.14
N MET A 158 18.23 -1.91 0.73
CA MET A 158 19.35 -0.95 0.60
C MET A 158 20.72 -1.53 0.99
N GLY A 159 20.78 -2.66 1.67
CA GLY A 159 22.02 -3.21 2.19
C GLY A 159 21.82 -4.64 2.67
N PRO A 160 21.90 -5.64 1.77
CA PRO A 160 21.62 -7.03 2.11
C PRO A 160 22.75 -7.70 2.90
N GLU A 161 23.78 -6.96 3.31
CA GLU A 161 24.85 -7.48 4.14
C GLU A 161 24.26 -7.93 5.49
N GLU A 162 24.28 -9.25 5.71
CA GLU A 162 23.75 -9.87 6.92
C GLU A 162 24.44 -9.28 8.15
N GLY A 163 23.66 -8.72 9.08
CA GLY A 163 24.18 -8.06 10.30
C GLY A 163 24.70 -6.63 10.11
N GLY A 164 24.48 -6.01 8.95
CA GLY A 164 24.81 -4.61 8.71
C GLY A 164 23.89 -3.61 9.45
N PRO A 165 24.26 -2.31 9.51
CA PRO A 165 23.47 -1.28 10.20
C PRO A 165 22.05 -1.13 9.64
N LYS A 166 21.85 -1.45 8.35
CA LYS A 166 20.53 -1.42 7.71
C LYS A 166 19.65 -2.59 8.17
N VAL A 167 20.23 -3.77 8.40
CA VAL A 167 19.52 -4.92 8.97
C VAL A 167 19.07 -4.62 10.40
N GLU A 168 19.91 -3.97 11.21
CA GLU A 168 19.51 -3.55 12.57
C GLU A 168 18.36 -2.53 12.56
N ALA A 169 18.40 -1.56 11.64
CA ALA A 169 17.29 -0.63 11.43
C ALA A 169 15.99 -1.37 11.02
N ALA A 170 16.09 -2.33 10.09
CA ALA A 170 14.95 -3.17 9.72
C ALA A 170 14.38 -3.95 10.91
N LEU A 171 15.25 -4.55 11.74
CA LEU A 171 14.84 -5.26 12.96
C LEU A 171 14.24 -4.32 14.03
N ALA A 172 14.58 -3.04 14.03
CA ALA A 172 13.94 -2.05 14.89
C ALA A 172 12.54 -1.71 14.38
N CYS A 173 12.38 -1.50 13.07
CA CYS A 173 11.08 -1.28 12.43
C CYS A 173 10.13 -2.46 12.62
N LEU A 174 10.59 -3.71 12.41
CA LEU A 174 9.76 -4.90 12.64
C LEU A 174 9.32 -5.03 14.09
N LYS A 175 10.20 -4.71 15.05
CA LYS A 175 9.82 -4.66 16.47
C LYS A 175 8.72 -3.63 16.71
N GLY A 176 8.88 -2.43 16.14
CA GLY A 176 7.86 -1.38 16.21
C GLY A 176 6.52 -1.82 15.62
N ALA A 177 6.52 -2.47 14.45
CA ALA A 177 5.30 -2.97 13.82
C ALA A 177 4.55 -3.96 14.74
N VAL A 178 5.29 -4.88 15.38
CA VAL A 178 4.71 -5.84 16.34
C VAL A 178 4.18 -5.13 17.59
N GLU A 179 4.92 -4.14 18.11
CA GLU A 179 4.48 -3.33 19.25
C GLU A 179 3.23 -2.48 18.92
N ALA A 180 3.08 -2.08 17.66
CA ALA A 180 1.89 -1.41 17.11
C ALA A 180 0.72 -2.38 16.84
N GLY A 181 0.87 -3.68 17.11
CA GLY A 181 -0.20 -4.68 16.99
C GLY A 181 -0.18 -5.52 15.72
N PHE A 182 0.92 -5.51 14.95
CA PHE A 182 1.06 -6.40 13.79
C PHE A 182 1.17 -7.86 14.23
N GLU A 183 0.21 -8.70 13.82
CA GLU A 183 0.13 -10.09 14.30
C GLU A 183 0.63 -11.14 13.30
N ASP A 184 0.77 -10.81 12.00
CA ASP A 184 1.12 -11.79 10.96
C ASP A 184 2.63 -12.08 10.87
N VAL A 185 3.15 -12.70 11.92
CA VAL A 185 4.51 -13.26 12.00
C VAL A 185 4.93 -14.00 10.74
N ARG A 186 3.99 -14.76 10.18
CA ARG A 186 4.27 -15.70 9.10
C ARG A 186 4.51 -14.92 7.82
N ALA A 187 3.76 -13.85 7.57
CA ALA A 187 4.05 -12.92 6.48
C ALA A 187 5.47 -12.35 6.59
N MET A 188 5.91 -11.93 7.79
CA MET A 188 7.29 -11.44 7.99
C MET A 188 8.36 -12.49 7.64
N GLU A 189 8.14 -13.75 8.00
CA GLU A 189 9.10 -14.85 7.77
C GLU A 189 9.16 -15.29 6.31
N GLN A 190 8.06 -15.17 5.58
CA GLN A 190 7.93 -15.62 4.19
C GLN A 190 8.28 -14.53 3.18
N ASP A 191 8.36 -13.27 3.62
CA ASP A 191 8.70 -12.16 2.74
C ASP A 191 10.16 -12.23 2.30
N ALA A 192 10.35 -12.29 0.98
CA ALA A 192 11.66 -12.30 0.35
C ALA A 192 12.43 -10.99 0.59
N ASP A 193 11.73 -9.87 0.71
CA ASP A 193 12.33 -8.55 0.95
C ASP A 193 12.90 -8.47 2.37
N LEU A 194 12.36 -9.25 3.32
CA LEU A 194 12.84 -9.33 4.71
C LEU A 194 13.85 -10.46 4.95
N ALA A 195 14.23 -11.23 3.92
CA ALA A 195 15.07 -12.41 4.08
C ALA A 195 16.42 -12.14 4.76
N ALA A 196 17.00 -10.94 4.60
CA ALA A 196 18.23 -10.54 5.30
C ALA A 196 18.00 -10.32 6.80
N ALA A 197 16.90 -9.66 7.19
CA ALA A 197 16.54 -9.45 8.59
C ALA A 197 16.11 -10.75 9.28
N VAL A 198 15.31 -11.58 8.63
CA VAL A 198 14.81 -12.85 9.19
C VAL A 198 15.94 -13.82 9.51
N ARG A 199 17.00 -13.84 8.68
CA ARG A 199 18.19 -14.69 8.89
C ARG A 199 19.16 -14.13 9.92
N ALA A 200 19.04 -12.86 10.29
CA ALA A 200 19.91 -12.25 11.27
C ALA A 200 19.68 -12.86 12.67
N PRO A 201 20.75 -13.08 13.46
CA PRO A 201 20.63 -13.71 14.78
C PRO A 201 19.71 -12.94 15.74
N GLY A 202 19.58 -11.62 15.56
CA GLY A 202 18.69 -10.78 16.37
C GLY A 202 17.20 -11.02 16.14
N PHE A 203 16.79 -11.58 15.00
CA PHE A 203 15.37 -11.79 14.69
C PHE A 203 14.71 -12.83 15.61
N ALA A 204 15.36 -13.98 15.80
CA ALA A 204 14.85 -15.04 16.67
C ALA A 204 14.73 -14.61 18.14
N GLU A 205 15.69 -13.82 18.64
CA GLU A 205 15.64 -13.27 19.99
C GLU A 205 14.48 -12.27 20.16
N LYS A 206 14.31 -11.36 19.20
CA LYS A 206 13.22 -10.39 19.19
C LYS A 206 11.86 -11.07 19.10
N LYS A 207 11.72 -12.11 18.26
CA LYS A 207 10.52 -12.95 18.19
C LYS A 207 10.14 -13.52 19.57
N ARG A 208 11.10 -14.08 20.31
CA ARG A 208 10.85 -14.60 21.66
C ARG A 208 10.41 -13.50 22.64
N LYS A 209 11.07 -12.34 22.62
CA LYS A 209 10.78 -11.22 23.52
C LYS A 209 9.44 -10.54 23.22
N ALA A 210 9.06 -10.43 21.96
CA ALA A 210 7.80 -9.83 21.52
C ALA A 210 6.58 -10.73 21.79
N GLY A 211 6.76 -11.90 22.39
CA GLY A 211 5.65 -12.80 22.73
C GLY A 211 5.01 -13.49 21.51
N PHE A 212 5.66 -13.49 20.35
CA PHE A 212 5.17 -14.09 19.09
C PHE A 212 4.78 -15.58 19.20
N THR A 213 5.23 -16.27 20.25
CA THR A 213 5.07 -17.72 20.39
C THR A 213 4.03 -18.13 21.44
N ASN A 214 3.35 -17.20 22.12
CA ASN A 214 2.46 -17.61 23.21
C ASN A 214 1.32 -16.63 23.52
N LYS A 215 0.40 -16.43 22.57
CA LYS A 215 -0.98 -16.05 22.90
C LYS A 215 -1.83 -17.34 22.86
N PRO A 216 -1.90 -18.13 23.95
CA PRO A 216 -2.60 -19.42 23.97
C PRO A 216 -4.11 -19.31 23.67
N TRP A 217 -4.69 -18.12 23.76
CA TRP A 217 -6.09 -17.86 23.42
C TRP A 217 -6.40 -17.72 21.92
N LEU A 218 -5.40 -17.84 21.04
CA LEU A 218 -5.57 -17.79 19.57
C LEU A 218 -5.50 -19.19 18.91
N GLN A 219 -5.46 -20.28 19.69
CA GLN A 219 -5.58 -21.66 19.19
C GLN A 219 -7.02 -22.16 19.35
N TRP A 220 -7.94 -21.68 18.50
CA TRP A 220 -9.34 -22.16 18.46
C TRP A 220 -9.78 -22.30 17.01
#